data_AF-A0A8R2JPF9-F1
#
_entry.id   AF-A0A8R2JPF9-F1
#
_cell.length_a   1.000
_cell.length_b   1.000
_cell.length_c   1.000
_cell.angle_alpha   90.00
_cell.angle_beta   90.00
_cell.angle_gamma   90.00
#
_symmetry.space_group_name_H-M   'P 1'
#
loop_
_entity.id
_entity.type
_entity.pdbx_description
1 polymer ?
#
loop_
_entity_poly.entity_id
_entity_poly.type
_entity_poly.pdbx_seq_one_letter_code
_entity_poly.pdbx_strand_id
1 'polypeptide(L)'
;MRLIGHSMSSDNGRTSLYTRFYIIFQIIGLTLIFYVYNWIVQYRGGFSITEPKIIFNWHPLLMTIAFIYLLANSILHYRTFQNNTKRKLKNQHALIHGCILILIVIAGFAAFVSHQYAKPPIPHLYSLHSWLGVLTIVMFLSQLFSGLWCFLYPGAAKQHRETLAPYHVFFGISIFILAVATAVLGFCEKIIFSLDKQYKLLPAEGVLGNILGILCVVYCLLVVYMITKPEFKRHPKLEYETLL
;
A
#
# COMPACT_ATOMS: atom_id res chain seq x y z
N MET A 1 -0.08 27.99 38.37
CA MET A 1 1.08 27.56 37.54
C MET A 1 1.28 26.02 37.49
N ARG A 2 0.23 25.20 37.65
CA ARG A 2 0.34 23.71 37.70
C ARG A 2 -0.33 22.95 36.54
N LEU A 3 -0.90 23.65 35.55
CA LEU A 3 -1.65 23.03 34.44
C LEU A 3 -0.84 22.81 33.15
N ILE A 4 0.36 23.39 33.03
CA ILE A 4 1.19 23.32 31.81
C ILE A 4 2.05 22.04 31.78
N GLY A 5 2.47 21.52 32.93
CA GLY A 5 3.32 20.32 33.01
C GLY A 5 2.60 19.00 32.69
N HIS A 6 1.28 18.93 32.88
CA HIS A 6 0.52 17.70 32.63
C HIS A 6 0.15 17.52 31.15
N SER A 7 -0.01 18.61 30.39
CA SER A 7 -0.30 18.53 28.95
C SER A 7 0.94 18.15 28.14
N MET A 8 2.10 18.73 28.44
CA MET A 8 3.36 18.47 27.73
C MET A 8 3.87 17.03 27.91
N SER A 9 3.74 16.45 29.10
CA SER A 9 4.14 15.04 29.35
C SER A 9 3.25 14.04 28.61
N SER A 10 1.94 14.32 28.51
CA SER A 10 0.98 13.50 27.76
C SER A 10 1.19 13.54 26.24
N ASP A 11 1.65 14.68 25.72
CA ASP A 11 1.86 14.90 24.28
C ASP A 11 3.18 14.26 23.80
N ASN A 12 4.22 14.34 24.65
CA ASN A 12 5.48 13.63 24.44
C ASN A 12 5.28 12.09 24.47
N GLY A 13 4.45 11.58 25.39
CA GLY A 13 4.15 10.15 25.46
C GLY A 13 3.42 9.61 24.22
N ARG A 14 2.44 10.37 23.71
CA ARG A 14 1.70 10.03 22.47
C ARG A 14 2.59 10.03 21.23
N THR A 15 3.45 11.04 21.10
CA THR A 15 4.41 11.16 19.99
C THR A 15 5.46 10.04 20.03
N SER A 16 5.93 9.68 21.23
CA SER A 16 6.85 8.55 21.42
C SER A 16 6.21 7.21 21.00
N LEU A 17 4.95 6.99 21.36
CA LEU A 17 4.23 5.76 21.00
C LEU A 17 4.01 5.63 19.49
N TYR A 18 3.55 6.70 18.82
CA TYR A 18 3.38 6.71 17.36
C TYR A 18 4.69 6.37 16.65
N THR A 19 5.79 7.00 17.09
CA THR A 19 7.12 6.80 16.51
C THR A 19 7.57 5.34 16.60
N ARG A 20 7.34 4.67 17.74
CA ARG A 20 7.65 3.24 17.89
C ARG A 20 6.87 2.37 16.90
N PHE A 21 5.55 2.58 16.80
CA PHE A 21 4.73 1.86 15.84
C PHE A 21 5.14 2.16 14.39
N TYR A 22 5.50 3.40 14.09
CA TYR A 22 5.99 3.80 12.77
C TYR A 22 7.31 3.12 12.42
N ILE A 23 8.25 2.99 13.37
CA ILE A 23 9.51 2.24 13.16
C ILE A 23 9.21 0.76 12.87
N ILE A 24 8.35 0.12 13.67
CA ILE A 24 7.94 -1.27 13.44
C ILE A 24 7.29 -1.43 12.08
N PHE A 25 6.39 -0.51 11.72
CA PHE A 25 5.77 -0.43 10.41
C PHE A 25 6.81 -0.37 9.28
N GLN A 26 7.80 0.52 9.37
CA GLN A 26 8.86 0.61 8.36
C GLN A 26 9.68 -0.68 8.25
N ILE A 27 10.06 -1.27 9.39
CA ILE A 27 10.83 -2.53 9.42
C ILE A 27 10.05 -3.64 8.73
N ILE A 28 8.78 -3.85 9.07
CA ILE A 28 7.94 -4.91 8.46
C ILE A 28 7.77 -4.66 6.95
N GLY A 29 7.49 -3.42 6.55
CA GLY A 29 7.30 -3.06 5.14
C GLY A 29 8.54 -3.28 4.28
N LEU A 30 9.71 -2.87 4.77
CA LEU A 30 10.99 -3.10 4.08
C LEU A 30 11.37 -4.59 4.07
N THR A 31 11.07 -5.30 5.16
CA THR A 31 11.26 -6.75 5.25
C THR A 31 10.42 -7.49 4.22
N LEU A 32 9.15 -7.10 4.02
CA LEU A 32 8.29 -7.65 2.97
C LEU A 32 8.91 -7.49 1.58
N ILE A 33 9.37 -6.27 1.23
CA ILE A 33 10.01 -6.02 -0.07
C ILE A 33 11.26 -6.89 -0.23
N PHE A 34 12.10 -6.92 0.80
CA PHE A 34 13.34 -7.71 0.79
C PHE A 34 13.06 -9.21 0.57
N TYR A 35 12.10 -9.80 1.30
CA TYR A 35 11.80 -11.22 1.15
C TYR A 35 11.05 -11.55 -0.14
N VAL A 36 10.21 -10.66 -0.67
CA VAL A 36 9.62 -10.84 -2.02
C VAL A 36 10.71 -10.82 -3.09
N TYR A 37 11.66 -9.90 -3.00
CA TYR A 37 12.83 -9.87 -3.88
C TYR A 37 13.66 -11.16 -3.79
N ASN A 38 14.01 -11.60 -2.57
CA ASN A 38 14.78 -12.82 -2.36
C ASN A 38 14.03 -14.06 -2.86
N TRP A 39 12.72 -14.14 -2.62
CA TRP A 39 11.89 -15.22 -3.14
C TRP A 39 11.99 -15.31 -4.66
N ILE A 40 11.92 -14.18 -5.37
CA ILE A 40 12.03 -14.13 -6.82
C ILE A 40 13.41 -14.58 -7.30
N VAL A 41 14.47 -14.05 -6.69
CA VAL A 41 15.85 -14.36 -7.12
C VAL A 41 16.21 -15.81 -6.85
N GLN A 42 15.86 -16.33 -5.67
CA GLN A 42 16.25 -17.68 -5.25
C GLN A 42 15.41 -18.78 -5.90
N TYR A 43 14.10 -18.55 -6.08
CA TYR A 43 13.18 -19.61 -6.49
C TYR A 43 12.45 -19.37 -7.82
N ARG A 44 12.47 -18.14 -8.36
CA ARG A 44 11.72 -17.78 -9.58
C ARG A 44 12.59 -17.38 -10.76
N GLY A 45 13.91 -17.53 -10.65
CA GLY A 45 14.85 -17.24 -11.73
C GLY A 45 15.14 -15.75 -11.94
N GLY A 46 14.85 -14.90 -10.95
CA GLY A 46 15.20 -13.47 -11.00
C GLY A 46 14.28 -12.63 -11.89
N PHE A 47 14.87 -11.66 -12.60
CA PHE A 47 14.15 -10.68 -13.42
C PHE A 47 14.63 -10.71 -14.86
N SER A 48 13.68 -10.59 -15.79
CA SER A 48 13.93 -10.50 -17.23
C SER A 48 12.90 -9.58 -17.87
N ILE A 49 13.22 -9.06 -19.04
CA ILE A 49 12.31 -8.28 -19.91
C ILE A 49 12.01 -9.02 -21.23
N THR A 50 12.58 -10.22 -21.44
CA THR A 50 12.47 -10.98 -22.69
C THR A 50 11.76 -12.31 -22.51
N GLU A 51 11.96 -13.01 -21.39
CA GLU A 51 11.37 -14.32 -21.16
C GLU A 51 9.99 -14.20 -20.48
N PRO A 52 8.88 -14.61 -21.14
CA PRO A 52 7.52 -14.38 -20.64
C PRO A 52 7.30 -14.85 -19.19
N LYS A 53 7.81 -16.03 -18.82
CA LYS A 53 7.65 -16.58 -17.47
C LYS A 53 8.36 -15.74 -16.41
N ILE A 54 9.55 -15.22 -16.72
CA ILE A 54 10.38 -14.44 -15.79
C ILE A 54 9.93 -12.97 -15.77
N ILE A 55 9.41 -12.42 -16.88
CA ILE A 55 8.77 -11.09 -16.92
C ILE A 55 7.69 -10.96 -15.84
N PHE A 56 6.93 -12.03 -15.59
CA PHE A 56 5.91 -12.03 -14.54
C PHE A 56 6.46 -11.65 -13.17
N ASN A 57 7.73 -11.94 -12.87
CA ASN A 57 8.31 -11.69 -11.54
C ASN A 57 8.37 -10.19 -11.18
N TRP A 58 8.31 -9.29 -12.17
CA TRP A 58 8.10 -7.86 -11.92
C TRP A 58 6.78 -7.58 -11.23
N HIS A 59 5.72 -8.35 -11.52
CA HIS A 59 4.39 -8.13 -10.98
C HIS A 59 4.35 -8.20 -9.44
N PRO A 60 4.71 -9.31 -8.76
CA PRO A 60 4.64 -9.38 -7.30
C PRO A 60 5.57 -8.38 -6.61
N LEU A 61 6.77 -8.10 -7.14
CA LEU A 61 7.68 -7.11 -6.54
C LEU A 61 7.09 -5.70 -6.63
N LEU A 62 6.70 -5.26 -7.83
CA LEU A 62 6.21 -3.90 -8.05
C LEU A 62 4.86 -3.66 -7.36
N MET A 63 3.96 -4.66 -7.34
CA MET A 63 2.71 -4.57 -6.58
C MET A 63 2.96 -4.48 -5.07
N THR A 64 3.95 -5.21 -4.53
CA THR A 64 4.34 -5.10 -3.12
C THR A 64 4.86 -3.70 -2.79
N ILE A 65 5.74 -3.15 -3.62
CA ILE A 65 6.26 -1.79 -3.43
C ILE A 65 5.13 -0.77 -3.53
N ALA A 66 4.29 -0.86 -4.56
CA ALA A 66 3.28 0.15 -4.86
C ALA A 66 2.09 0.10 -3.88
N PHE A 67 1.38 -1.01 -3.85
CA PHE A 67 0.10 -1.12 -3.14
C PHE A 67 0.21 -1.60 -1.70
N ILE A 68 1.31 -2.26 -1.32
CA ILE A 68 1.52 -2.63 0.08
C ILE A 68 2.33 -1.54 0.77
N TYR A 69 3.53 -1.25 0.30
CA TYR A 69 4.42 -0.34 1.02
C TYR A 69 4.11 1.15 0.81
N LEU A 70 4.14 1.65 -0.43
CA LEU A 70 3.96 3.08 -0.71
C LEU A 70 2.54 3.55 -0.39
N LEU A 71 1.51 2.77 -0.69
CA LEU A 71 0.13 3.12 -0.36
C LEU A 71 -0.07 3.25 1.16
N ALA A 72 0.45 2.32 1.96
CA ALA A 72 0.38 2.42 3.42
C ALA A 72 1.12 3.66 3.96
N ASN A 73 2.31 3.96 3.43
CA ASN A 73 3.04 5.17 3.76
C ASN A 73 2.24 6.43 3.40
N SER A 74 1.58 6.44 2.25
CA SER A 74 0.71 7.54 1.81
C SER A 74 -0.48 7.76 2.75
N ILE A 75 -1.12 6.67 3.21
CA ILE A 75 -2.25 6.70 4.16
C ILE A 75 -1.83 7.30 5.51
N LEU A 76 -0.65 6.92 6.01
CA LEU A 76 -0.12 7.41 7.30
C LEU A 76 0.60 8.76 7.18
N HIS A 77 0.83 9.27 5.97
CA HIS A 77 1.69 10.44 5.71
C HIS A 77 1.35 11.67 6.55
N TYR A 78 0.06 12.01 6.66
CA TYR A 78 -0.39 13.16 7.44
C TYR A 78 -0.20 12.98 8.95
N ARG A 79 -0.20 11.74 9.45
CA ARG A 79 0.03 11.40 10.86
C ARG A 79 1.51 11.38 11.21
N THR A 80 2.36 11.02 10.25
CA THR A 80 3.82 11.01 10.42
C THR A 80 4.40 12.41 10.40
N PHE A 81 4.02 13.23 9.43
CA PHE A 81 4.67 14.52 9.18
C PHE A 81 3.85 15.70 9.69
N GLN A 82 3.40 15.63 10.94
CA GLN A 82 2.46 16.61 11.53
C GLN A 82 2.99 18.05 11.53
N ASN A 83 4.32 18.21 11.56
CA ASN A 83 5.00 19.51 11.57
C ASN A 83 5.06 20.22 10.21
N ASN A 84 4.69 19.55 9.10
CA ASN A 84 4.66 20.17 7.78
C ASN A 84 3.35 20.94 7.54
N THR A 85 3.40 21.89 6.58
CA THR A 85 2.22 22.62 6.11
C THR A 85 1.23 21.68 5.41
N LYS A 86 -0.07 21.99 5.48
CA LYS A 86 -1.13 21.14 4.88
C LYS A 86 -0.96 21.04 3.36
N ARG A 87 -0.52 22.11 2.69
CA ARG A 87 -0.25 22.11 1.25
C ARG A 87 0.92 21.19 0.89
N LYS A 88 2.03 21.24 1.63
CA LYS A 88 3.18 20.37 1.41
C LYS A 88 2.80 18.89 1.56
N LEU A 89 2.04 18.55 2.60
CA LEU A 89 1.56 17.18 2.82
C LEU A 89 0.65 16.69 1.69
N LYS A 90 -0.25 17.54 1.19
CA LYS A 90 -1.09 17.23 0.03
C LYS A 90 -0.29 16.95 -1.23
N ASN A 91 0.70 17.79 -1.53
CA ASN A 91 1.55 17.61 -2.69
C ASN A 91 2.37 16.31 -2.59
N GLN A 92 2.93 16.02 -1.41
CA GLN A 92 3.68 14.79 -1.18
C GLN A 92 2.80 13.55 -1.27
N HIS A 93 1.60 13.58 -0.69
CA HIS A 93 0.62 12.50 -0.81
C HIS A 93 0.26 12.24 -2.28
N ALA A 94 -0.07 13.30 -3.04
CA ALA A 94 -0.34 13.20 -4.47
C ALA A 94 0.86 12.66 -5.28
N LEU A 95 2.08 13.09 -4.94
CA LEU A 95 3.31 12.58 -5.57
C LEU A 95 3.50 11.08 -5.32
N ILE A 96 3.31 10.62 -4.08
CA ILE A 96 3.39 9.18 -3.75
C ILE A 96 2.35 8.39 -4.55
N HIS A 97 1.12 8.88 -4.67
CA HIS A 97 0.09 8.26 -5.51
C HIS A 97 0.45 8.25 -7.00
N GLY A 98 1.14 9.29 -7.50
CA GLY A 98 1.70 9.31 -8.86
C GLY A 98 2.76 8.24 -9.07
N CYS A 99 3.67 8.04 -8.11
CA CYS A 99 4.65 6.95 -8.16
C CYS A 99 3.96 5.57 -8.15
N ILE A 100 2.94 5.39 -7.32
CA ILE A 100 2.13 4.16 -7.29
C ILE A 100 1.51 3.89 -8.67
N LEU A 101 0.93 4.90 -9.31
CA LEU A 101 0.32 4.77 -10.64
C LEU A 101 1.33 4.23 -11.68
N ILE A 102 2.55 4.77 -11.70
CA ILE A 102 3.59 4.30 -12.63
C ILE A 102 3.92 2.82 -12.37
N LEU A 103 4.12 2.46 -11.11
CA LEU A 103 4.50 1.09 -10.73
C LEU A 103 3.41 0.07 -11.05
N ILE A 104 2.12 0.39 -10.79
CA ILE A 104 1.02 -0.55 -11.07
C ILE A 104 0.79 -0.76 -12.56
N VAL A 105 1.04 0.27 -13.39
CA VAL A 105 0.97 0.14 -14.85
C VAL A 105 2.04 -0.81 -15.35
N ILE A 106 3.29 -0.64 -14.91
CA ILE A 106 4.40 -1.51 -15.28
C ILE A 106 4.15 -2.94 -14.78
N ALA A 107 3.70 -3.11 -13.55
CA ALA A 107 3.39 -4.40 -12.94
C ALA A 107 2.23 -5.13 -13.64
N GLY A 108 1.18 -4.39 -14.01
CA GLY A 108 0.06 -4.92 -14.78
C GLY A 108 0.50 -5.34 -16.18
N PHE A 109 1.25 -4.48 -16.87
CA PHE A 109 1.82 -4.79 -18.18
C PHE A 109 2.69 -6.05 -18.16
N ALA A 110 3.55 -6.20 -17.15
CA ALA A 110 4.37 -7.41 -16.98
C ALA A 110 3.53 -8.69 -16.86
N ALA A 111 2.42 -8.66 -16.09
CA ALA A 111 1.52 -9.80 -15.98
C ALA A 111 0.78 -10.10 -17.29
N PHE A 112 0.27 -9.07 -17.97
CA PHE A 112 -0.41 -9.21 -19.26
C PHE A 112 0.53 -9.77 -20.35
N VAL A 113 1.72 -9.19 -20.51
CA VAL A 113 2.72 -9.65 -21.49
C VAL A 113 3.15 -11.09 -21.19
N SER A 114 3.37 -11.43 -19.92
CA SER A 114 3.72 -12.79 -19.53
C SER A 114 2.68 -13.81 -19.99
N HIS A 115 1.39 -13.54 -19.75
CA HIS A 115 0.30 -14.44 -20.12
C HIS A 115 0.10 -14.51 -21.63
N GLN A 116 0.17 -13.37 -22.33
CA GLN A 116 -0.06 -13.26 -23.77
C GLN A 116 0.98 -14.02 -24.60
N TYR A 117 2.24 -13.98 -24.16
CA TYR A 117 3.37 -14.63 -24.87
C TYR A 117 3.80 -15.97 -24.26
N ALA A 118 3.08 -16.46 -23.26
CA ALA A 118 3.26 -17.83 -22.76
C ALA A 118 2.97 -18.85 -23.87
N LYS A 119 3.59 -20.02 -23.78
CA LYS A 119 3.39 -21.14 -24.71
C LYS A 119 2.96 -22.40 -23.95
N PRO A 120 1.68 -22.81 -24.02
CA PRO A 120 0.56 -22.12 -24.67
C PRO A 120 0.18 -20.81 -23.94
N PRO A 121 -0.55 -19.88 -24.60
CA PRO A 121 -1.02 -18.65 -23.97
C PRO A 121 -1.87 -18.93 -22.73
N ILE A 122 -1.70 -18.11 -21.69
CA ILE A 122 -2.48 -18.22 -20.45
C ILE A 122 -3.68 -17.28 -20.55
N PRO A 123 -4.91 -17.74 -20.28
CA PRO A 123 -6.08 -16.86 -20.27
C PRO A 123 -5.91 -15.70 -19.28
N HIS A 124 -6.45 -14.53 -19.63
CA HIS A 124 -6.44 -13.35 -18.77
C HIS A 124 -7.68 -13.31 -17.88
N LEU A 125 -7.54 -12.66 -16.73
CA LEU A 125 -8.65 -12.22 -15.86
C LEU A 125 -9.66 -13.32 -15.45
N TYR A 126 -9.23 -14.57 -15.31
CA TYR A 126 -10.14 -15.67 -14.92
C TYR A 126 -10.12 -15.97 -13.41
N SER A 127 -9.10 -15.50 -12.68
CA SER A 127 -8.94 -15.79 -11.25
C SER A 127 -9.56 -14.72 -10.36
N LEU A 128 -9.98 -15.08 -9.14
CA LEU A 128 -10.50 -14.12 -8.16
C LEU A 128 -9.45 -13.05 -7.81
N HIS A 129 -8.16 -13.43 -7.74
CA HIS A 129 -7.05 -12.48 -7.58
C HIS A 129 -7.10 -11.40 -8.65
N SER A 130 -7.25 -11.78 -9.92
CA SER A 130 -7.29 -10.83 -11.03
C SER A 130 -8.52 -9.91 -11.00
N TRP A 131 -9.69 -10.42 -10.60
CA TRP A 131 -10.92 -9.62 -10.48
C TRP A 131 -10.80 -8.58 -9.36
N LEU A 132 -10.33 -9.00 -8.18
CA LEU A 132 -10.10 -8.08 -7.06
C LEU A 132 -8.96 -7.11 -7.35
N GLY A 133 -7.94 -7.52 -8.11
CA GLY A 133 -6.87 -6.65 -8.60
C GLY A 133 -7.39 -5.54 -9.52
N VAL A 134 -8.23 -5.88 -10.50
CA VAL A 134 -8.87 -4.87 -11.38
C VAL A 134 -9.77 -3.94 -10.56
N LEU A 135 -10.60 -4.49 -9.66
CA LEU A 135 -11.44 -3.67 -8.77
C LEU A 135 -10.60 -2.69 -7.94
N THR A 136 -9.48 -3.16 -7.38
CA THR A 136 -8.54 -2.33 -6.58
C THR A 136 -7.98 -1.19 -7.42
N ILE A 137 -7.54 -1.47 -8.66
CA ILE A 137 -6.99 -0.45 -9.57
C ILE A 137 -8.06 0.57 -9.94
N VAL A 138 -9.27 0.13 -10.29
CA VAL A 138 -10.38 1.04 -10.62
C VAL A 138 -10.71 1.95 -9.44
N MET A 139 -10.88 1.38 -8.24
CA MET A 139 -11.13 2.16 -7.03
C MET A 139 -9.99 3.14 -6.71
N PHE A 140 -8.73 2.71 -6.88
CA PHE A 140 -7.55 3.56 -6.71
C PHE A 140 -7.54 4.74 -7.68
N LEU A 141 -7.81 4.50 -8.97
CA LEU A 141 -7.87 5.56 -9.98
C LEU A 141 -9.01 6.53 -9.68
N SER A 142 -10.20 6.04 -9.33
CA SER A 142 -11.31 6.89 -8.90
C SER A 142 -10.95 7.76 -7.69
N GLN A 143 -10.27 7.20 -6.68
CA GLN A 143 -9.79 7.96 -5.53
C GLN A 143 -8.68 8.96 -5.88
N LEU A 144 -7.77 8.62 -6.78
CA LEU A 144 -6.72 9.51 -7.25
C LEU A 144 -7.30 10.73 -7.97
N PHE A 145 -8.16 10.51 -8.97
CA PHE A 145 -8.75 11.61 -9.74
C PHE A 145 -9.70 12.47 -8.90
N SER A 146 -10.59 11.85 -8.13
CA SER A 146 -11.49 12.60 -7.22
C SER A 146 -10.71 13.34 -6.13
N GLY A 147 -9.63 12.74 -5.60
CA GLY A 147 -8.77 13.36 -4.60
C GLY A 147 -7.99 14.57 -5.14
N LEU A 148 -7.42 14.45 -6.35
CA LEU A 148 -6.75 15.56 -7.03
C LEU A 148 -7.72 16.72 -7.28
N TRP A 149 -8.87 16.43 -7.88
CA TRP A 149 -9.90 17.42 -8.18
C TRP A 149 -10.42 18.13 -6.92
N CYS A 150 -10.81 17.35 -5.90
CA CYS A 150 -11.47 17.87 -4.70
C CYS A 150 -10.47 18.58 -3.76
N PHE A 151 -9.29 18.00 -3.52
CA PHE A 151 -8.40 18.45 -2.45
C PHE A 151 -7.14 19.19 -2.92
N LEU A 152 -6.79 19.16 -4.20
CA LEU A 152 -5.55 19.75 -4.71
C LEU A 152 -5.79 20.89 -5.72
N TYR A 153 -6.24 20.56 -6.93
CA TYR A 153 -6.47 21.49 -8.04
C TYR A 153 -7.55 20.94 -8.99
N PRO A 154 -8.52 21.76 -9.45
CA PRO A 154 -8.72 23.18 -9.15
C PRO A 154 -9.15 23.43 -7.69
N GLY A 155 -9.57 22.37 -6.98
CA GLY A 155 -9.99 22.42 -5.59
C GLY A 155 -11.47 22.74 -5.44
N ALA A 156 -12.20 21.87 -4.75
CA ALA A 156 -13.63 22.08 -4.51
C ALA A 156 -13.88 23.11 -3.39
N ALA A 157 -15.09 23.67 -3.36
CA ALA A 157 -15.53 24.55 -2.27
C ALA A 157 -15.38 23.88 -0.89
N LYS A 158 -15.19 24.68 0.17
CA LYS A 158 -14.95 24.17 1.55
C LYS A 158 -15.99 23.13 1.99
N GLN A 159 -17.28 23.43 1.82
CA GLN A 159 -18.39 22.54 2.16
C GLN A 159 -18.26 21.16 1.48
N HIS A 160 -17.97 21.14 0.17
CA HIS A 160 -17.80 19.89 -0.56
C HIS A 160 -16.60 19.07 -0.06
N ARG A 161 -15.49 19.73 0.28
CA ARG A 161 -14.31 19.06 0.84
C ARG A 161 -14.58 18.47 2.21
N GLU A 162 -15.36 19.15 3.05
CA GLU A 162 -15.74 18.66 4.38
C GLU A 162 -16.68 17.46 4.28
N THR A 163 -17.63 17.48 3.35
CA THR A 163 -18.53 16.34 3.09
C THR A 163 -17.80 15.14 2.50
N LEU A 164 -16.85 15.36 1.58
CA LEU A 164 -16.16 14.28 0.86
C LEU A 164 -14.96 13.70 1.61
N ALA A 165 -14.36 14.43 2.56
CA ALA A 165 -13.17 13.98 3.27
C ALA A 165 -13.37 12.64 4.02
N PRO A 166 -14.48 12.39 4.75
CA PRO A 166 -14.72 11.09 5.38
C PRO A 166 -14.78 9.94 4.38
N TYR A 167 -15.43 10.14 3.23
CA TYR A 167 -15.51 9.13 2.17
C TYR A 167 -14.14 8.85 1.56
N HIS A 168 -13.35 9.89 1.28
CA HIS A 168 -11.99 9.73 0.76
C HIS A 168 -11.11 8.91 1.71
N VAL A 169 -11.21 9.16 3.03
CA VAL A 169 -10.49 8.38 4.05
C VAL A 169 -11.00 6.94 4.09
N PHE A 170 -12.31 6.73 4.13
CA PHE A 170 -12.91 5.39 4.15
C PHE A 170 -12.47 4.56 2.94
N PHE A 171 -12.64 5.08 1.73
CA PHE A 171 -12.26 4.37 0.51
C PHE A 171 -10.74 4.18 0.41
N GLY A 172 -9.93 5.13 0.87
CA GLY A 172 -8.48 4.96 0.94
C GLY A 172 -8.06 3.76 1.80
N ILE A 173 -8.68 3.60 2.99
CA ILE A 173 -8.44 2.43 3.86
C ILE A 173 -8.97 1.15 3.22
N SER A 174 -10.19 1.17 2.66
CA SER A 174 -10.80 0.01 2.00
C SER A 174 -9.99 -0.49 0.80
N ILE A 175 -9.44 0.42 -0.02
CA ILE A 175 -8.54 0.07 -1.14
C ILE A 175 -7.28 -0.61 -0.63
N PHE A 176 -6.69 -0.13 0.46
CA PHE A 176 -5.50 -0.75 1.04
C PHE A 176 -5.79 -2.15 1.59
N ILE A 177 -6.91 -2.34 2.29
CA ILE A 177 -7.35 -3.67 2.76
C ILE A 177 -7.57 -4.60 1.56
N LEU A 178 -8.25 -4.13 0.51
CA LEU A 178 -8.50 -4.91 -0.70
C LEU A 178 -7.20 -5.25 -1.42
N ALA A 179 -6.25 -4.33 -1.51
CA ALA A 179 -4.94 -4.56 -2.10
C ALA A 179 -4.14 -5.63 -1.34
N VAL A 180 -4.18 -5.63 0.00
CA VAL A 180 -3.58 -6.68 0.82
C VAL A 180 -4.26 -8.02 0.58
N ALA A 181 -5.59 -8.08 0.55
CA ALA A 181 -6.32 -9.31 0.26
C ALA A 181 -5.97 -9.87 -1.13
N THR A 182 -5.91 -9.00 -2.14
CA THR A 182 -5.47 -9.35 -3.50
C THR A 182 -4.03 -9.86 -3.51
N ALA A 183 -3.11 -9.25 -2.77
CA ALA A 183 -1.72 -9.71 -2.69
C ALA A 183 -1.61 -11.09 -2.02
N VAL A 184 -2.35 -11.35 -0.94
CA VAL A 184 -2.40 -12.66 -0.28
C VAL A 184 -2.93 -13.73 -1.25
N LEU A 185 -3.99 -13.43 -1.99
CA LEU A 185 -4.49 -14.33 -3.05
C LEU A 185 -3.44 -14.56 -4.13
N GLY A 186 -2.72 -13.52 -4.56
CA GLY A 186 -1.68 -13.61 -5.59
C GLY A 186 -0.48 -14.47 -5.14
N PHE A 187 -0.03 -14.34 -3.89
CA PHE A 187 0.99 -15.22 -3.32
C PHE A 187 0.51 -16.67 -3.26
N CYS A 188 -0.72 -16.88 -2.77
CA CYS A 188 -1.32 -18.22 -2.69
C CYS A 188 -1.41 -18.87 -4.08
N GLU A 189 -2.00 -18.17 -5.05
CA GLU A 189 -2.14 -18.61 -6.43
C GLU A 189 -0.77 -18.94 -7.06
N LYS A 190 0.22 -18.04 -6.91
CA LYS A 190 1.55 -18.25 -7.48
C LYS A 190 2.28 -19.44 -6.86
N ILE A 191 2.18 -19.62 -5.54
CA ILE A 191 2.80 -20.75 -4.84
C ILE A 191 2.15 -22.07 -5.28
N ILE A 192 0.82 -22.12 -5.32
CA ILE A 192 0.06 -23.30 -5.80
C ILE A 192 0.48 -23.65 -7.22
N PHE A 193 0.51 -22.69 -8.14
CA PHE A 193 0.85 -22.96 -9.54
C PHE A 193 2.31 -23.36 -9.76
N SER A 194 3.22 -22.86 -8.93
CA SER A 194 4.65 -23.11 -9.15
C SER A 194 5.15 -24.39 -8.46
N LEU A 195 4.56 -24.75 -7.31
CA LEU A 195 4.92 -25.97 -6.56
C LEU A 195 3.98 -27.14 -6.83
N ASP A 196 2.77 -26.88 -7.32
CA ASP A 196 1.75 -27.88 -7.63
C ASP A 196 1.59 -28.92 -6.50
N LYS A 197 1.75 -30.21 -6.78
CA LYS A 197 1.63 -31.30 -5.80
C LYS A 197 2.67 -31.25 -4.69
N GLN A 198 3.78 -30.55 -4.88
CA GLN A 198 4.83 -30.44 -3.86
C GLN A 198 4.43 -29.46 -2.75
N TYR A 199 3.48 -28.56 -2.98
CA TYR A 199 3.13 -27.54 -1.99
C TYR A 199 2.66 -28.15 -0.66
N LYS A 200 1.90 -29.25 -0.71
CA LYS A 200 1.43 -29.99 0.47
C LYS A 200 2.54 -30.60 1.33
N LEU A 201 3.75 -30.73 0.79
CA LEU A 201 4.93 -31.23 1.50
C LEU A 201 5.65 -30.11 2.28
N LEU A 202 5.12 -28.88 2.24
CA LEU A 202 5.68 -27.70 2.91
C LEU A 202 7.17 -27.48 2.60
N PRO A 203 7.59 -27.44 1.30
CA PRO A 203 8.96 -27.10 0.96
C PRO A 203 9.28 -25.66 1.41
N ALA A 204 10.56 -25.35 1.57
CA ALA A 204 11.02 -24.04 2.07
C ALA A 204 10.42 -22.84 1.32
N GLU A 205 10.29 -22.95 -0.01
CA GLU A 205 9.61 -21.94 -0.83
C GLU A 205 8.13 -21.74 -0.42
N GLY A 206 7.40 -22.84 -0.21
CA GLY A 206 5.99 -22.79 0.19
C GLY A 206 5.82 -22.17 1.57
N VAL A 207 6.71 -22.50 2.50
CA VAL A 207 6.76 -21.89 3.84
C VAL A 207 7.03 -20.39 3.73
N LEU A 208 8.01 -19.97 2.92
CA LEU A 208 8.31 -18.55 2.70
C LEU A 208 7.11 -17.80 2.12
N GLY A 209 6.45 -18.37 1.11
CA GLY A 209 5.24 -17.78 0.52
C GLY A 209 4.11 -17.59 1.53
N ASN A 210 3.90 -18.55 2.42
CA ASN A 210 2.93 -18.44 3.51
C ASN A 210 3.30 -17.36 4.53
N ILE A 211 4.58 -17.29 4.92
CA ILE A 211 5.07 -16.25 5.82
C ILE A 211 4.87 -14.86 5.20
N LEU A 212 5.16 -14.69 3.91
CA LEU A 212 4.91 -13.43 3.18
C LEU A 212 3.42 -13.04 3.23
N GLY A 213 2.51 -13.99 2.98
CA GLY A 213 1.06 -13.77 3.10
C GLY A 213 0.65 -13.34 4.51
N ILE A 214 1.15 -14.01 5.55
CA ILE A 214 0.87 -13.67 6.96
C ILE A 214 1.43 -12.28 7.29
N LEU A 215 2.65 -11.97 6.86
CA LEU A 215 3.27 -10.65 7.08
C LEU A 215 2.47 -9.53 6.41
N CYS A 216 1.89 -9.75 5.22
CA CYS A 216 0.99 -8.78 4.59
C CYS A 216 -0.25 -8.51 5.45
N VAL A 217 -0.86 -9.54 6.05
CA VAL A 217 -2.02 -9.39 6.95
C VAL A 217 -1.64 -8.64 8.22
N VAL A 218 -0.53 -9.02 8.88
CA VAL A 218 -0.04 -8.33 10.09
C VAL A 218 0.27 -6.87 9.80
N TYR A 219 0.93 -6.59 8.67
CA TYR A 219 1.22 -5.23 8.23
C TYR A 219 -0.06 -4.42 7.99
N CYS A 220 -1.08 -5.03 7.38
CA CYS A 220 -2.38 -4.39 7.19
C CYS A 220 -3.04 -4.01 8.51
N LEU A 221 -3.11 -4.95 9.47
CA LEU A 221 -3.67 -4.70 10.80
C LEU A 221 -2.95 -3.56 11.51
N LEU A 222 -1.62 -3.51 11.43
CA LEU A 222 -0.82 -2.43 12.01
C LEU A 222 -1.16 -1.06 11.39
N VAL A 223 -1.25 -0.97 10.06
CA VAL A 223 -1.59 0.27 9.36
C VAL A 223 -3.02 0.71 9.70
N VAL A 224 -3.98 -0.22 9.68
CA VAL A 224 -5.39 0.04 10.04
C VAL A 224 -5.50 0.53 11.49
N TYR A 225 -4.76 -0.08 12.41
CA TYR A 225 -4.68 0.39 13.80
C TYR A 225 -4.12 1.82 13.87
N MET A 226 -3.00 2.10 13.20
CA MET A 226 -2.37 3.43 13.24
C MET A 226 -3.24 4.54 12.61
N ILE A 227 -3.98 4.24 11.53
CA ILE A 227 -4.85 5.21 10.85
C ILE A 227 -6.20 5.41 11.54
N THR A 228 -6.68 4.45 12.34
CA THR A 228 -7.95 4.58 13.07
C THR A 228 -7.77 5.17 14.47
N LYS A 229 -6.58 5.05 15.06
CA LYS A 229 -6.28 5.54 16.40
C LYS A 229 -6.41 7.09 16.51
N PRO A 230 -7.38 7.64 17.28
CA PRO A 230 -7.62 9.08 17.31
C PRO A 230 -6.43 9.92 17.80
N GLU A 231 -5.65 9.39 18.73
CA GLU A 231 -4.50 10.07 19.35
C GLU A 231 -3.35 10.31 18.37
N PHE A 232 -3.34 9.60 17.24
CA PHE A 232 -2.33 9.76 16.19
C PHE A 232 -2.77 10.73 15.07
N LYS A 233 -4.00 11.26 15.14
CA LYS A 233 -4.55 12.15 14.11
C LYS A 233 -3.84 13.50 14.19
N ARG A 234 -3.44 14.04 13.03
CA ARG A 234 -2.82 15.37 12.94
C ARG A 234 -3.74 16.44 13.52
N HIS A 235 -3.24 17.19 14.49
CA HIS A 235 -3.94 18.36 15.02
C HIS A 235 -3.85 19.55 14.04
N PRO A 236 -4.93 20.33 13.85
CA PRO A 236 -4.87 21.59 13.14
C PRO A 236 -3.89 22.52 13.88
N LYS A 237 -2.84 23.00 13.20
CA LYS A 237 -2.00 24.08 13.74
C LYS A 237 -2.63 25.41 13.32
N LEU A 238 -3.02 26.23 14.31
CA LEU A 238 -3.67 27.53 14.15
C LEU A 238 -2.85 28.51 13.29
N GLU A 239 -1.52 28.41 13.32
CA GLU A 239 -0.60 29.25 12.52
C GLU A 239 -0.75 29.08 10.98
N TYR A 240 -1.45 28.04 10.50
CA TYR A 240 -1.67 27.82 9.07
C TYR A 240 -3.12 28.06 8.62
N GLU A 241 -4.01 28.48 9.51
CA GLU A 241 -5.38 28.88 9.15
C GLU A 241 -5.47 30.34 8.71
N THR A 242 -4.49 31.18 9.08
CA THR A 242 -4.44 32.60 8.70
C THR A 242 -3.88 32.88 7.29
N LEU A 243 -3.47 31.84 6.56
CA LEU A 243 -2.83 31.94 5.24
C LEU A 243 -3.62 31.25 4.10
N LEU A 244 -4.94 31.05 4.29
CA LEU A 244 -5.88 30.58 3.27
C LEU A 244 -7.12 31.46 3.27
#